data_AF-A0A537NSG3-F1
#
_entry.id   AF-A0A537NSG3-F1
#
_cell.length_a   1.000
_cell.length_b   1.000
_cell.length_c   1.000
_cell.angle_alpha   90.00
_cell.angle_beta   90.00
_cell.angle_gamma   90.00
#
_symmetry.space_group_name_H-M   'P 1'
#
loop_
_entity.id
_entity.type
_entity.pdbx_description
1 polymer ?
#
loop_
_entity_poly.entity_id
_entity_poly.type
_entity_poly.pdbx_seq_one_letter_code
_entity_poly.pdbx_strand_id
1 'polypeptide(L)'
;MSRDEAIAALAAGRRRVALLWEVCQIPDYRNISASEHSNLVSHIFEFLARDNGRIPEDWFARQLSHCDRSDGDIDTLSNRIAHVRTWTFVANRTDWLEAPLFWQSRTREIEDKLSDALHERLTQRFIDRRTSVLMRRLAQKEELMSTVEEDGALHVEGEYVGRIKGFHFIPDGADGATGKTLKAASLKAVASEISARAQTVAACPDPDLSLTRLGQIVWQSAPIAKLEAGQSLLKPRIIIIADDQLTGTDREVVQARLEKFLGRHIANIAEPLIKLEEGEGLAGTSRGLAFRLLETLGVLPRDQVVQEVKSLTQ
;
A
#
# COMPACT_ATOMS: atom_id res chain seq x y z
N MET A 1 -25.05 51.30 0.43
CA MET A 1 -25.93 51.67 1.57
C MET A 1 -26.13 53.18 1.71
N SER A 2 -25.09 54.01 1.88
CA SER A 2 -25.28 55.48 2.06
C SER A 2 -25.81 56.24 0.84
N ARG A 3 -25.80 55.61 -0.35
CA ARG A 3 -26.36 56.17 -1.60
C ARG A 3 -27.80 55.75 -1.87
N ASP A 4 -28.38 54.92 -1.00
CA ASP A 4 -29.77 54.47 -1.11
C ASP A 4 -30.66 55.40 -0.28
N GLU A 5 -31.45 56.22 -0.97
CA GLU A 5 -32.24 57.31 -0.38
C GLU A 5 -33.34 56.78 0.57
N ALA A 6 -33.84 55.56 0.33
CA ALA A 6 -34.83 54.92 1.18
C ALA A 6 -34.25 54.49 2.54
N ILE A 7 -33.02 53.95 2.56
CA ILE A 7 -32.31 53.55 3.78
C ILE A 7 -31.86 54.77 4.58
N ALA A 8 -31.38 55.80 3.88
CA ALA A 8 -30.99 57.06 4.50
C ALA A 8 -32.19 57.74 5.20
N ALA A 9 -33.37 57.73 4.58
CA ALA A 9 -34.60 58.24 5.18
C ALA A 9 -35.07 57.42 6.39
N LEU A 10 -34.87 56.09 6.35
CA LEU A 10 -35.21 55.21 7.47
C LEU A 10 -34.25 55.38 8.65
N ALA A 11 -32.96 55.65 8.41
CA ALA A 11 -31.93 55.83 9.44
C ALA A 11 -31.98 57.21 10.15
N ALA A 12 -33.17 57.78 10.34
CA ALA A 12 -33.35 59.04 11.05
C ALA A 12 -33.32 58.83 12.58
N GLY A 13 -32.35 59.47 13.25
CA GLY A 13 -32.24 59.50 14.71
C GLY A 13 -31.31 58.44 15.33
N ARG A 14 -30.83 58.72 16.54
CA ARG A 14 -29.76 57.95 17.22
C ARG A 14 -30.04 56.45 17.32
N ARG A 15 -31.27 56.07 17.67
CA ARG A 15 -31.68 54.67 17.82
C ARG A 15 -31.64 53.90 16.50
N ARG A 16 -32.04 54.53 15.39
CA ARG A 16 -32.07 53.88 14.08
C ARG A 16 -30.69 53.78 13.44
N VAL A 17 -29.80 54.75 13.70
CA VAL A 17 -28.38 54.66 13.33
C VAL A 17 -27.67 53.55 14.11
N ALA A 18 -27.95 53.41 15.41
CA ALA A 18 -27.42 52.30 16.21
C ALA A 18 -27.90 50.95 15.69
N LEU A 19 -29.20 50.81 15.37
CA LEU A 19 -29.74 49.60 14.75
C LEU A 19 -29.07 49.30 13.40
N LEU A 20 -28.91 50.30 12.52
CA LEU A 20 -28.20 50.12 11.26
C LEU A 20 -26.77 49.62 11.48
N TRP A 21 -26.08 50.17 12.48
CA TRP A 21 -24.74 49.71 12.86
C TRP A 21 -24.74 48.25 13.32
N GLU A 22 -25.72 47.84 14.13
CA GLU A 22 -25.88 46.45 14.58
C GLU A 22 -26.16 45.47 13.42
N VAL A 23 -26.97 45.88 12.43
CA VAL A 23 -27.24 45.07 11.23
C VAL A 23 -26.02 44.99 10.32
N CYS A 24 -25.22 46.06 10.22
CA CYS A 24 -23.95 46.04 9.48
C CYS A 24 -22.88 45.13 10.13
N GLN A 25 -23.08 44.63 11.35
CA GLN A 25 -22.18 43.66 11.98
C GLN A 25 -22.46 42.21 11.54
N ILE A 26 -23.48 41.95 10.72
CA ILE A 26 -23.74 40.61 10.19
C ILE A 26 -22.52 40.14 9.39
N PRO A 27 -21.86 39.03 9.78
CA PRO A 27 -20.69 38.56 9.06
C PRO A 27 -21.06 38.00 7.68
N ASP A 28 -20.26 38.32 6.68
CA ASP A 28 -20.37 37.70 5.36
C ASP A 28 -19.66 36.35 5.31
N TYR A 29 -20.27 35.33 5.92
CA TYR A 29 -19.77 33.96 5.80
C TYR A 29 -19.87 33.42 4.36
N ARG A 30 -20.74 34.01 3.54
CA ARG A 30 -21.09 33.55 2.19
C ARG A 30 -20.06 33.98 1.15
N ASN A 31 -19.19 34.93 1.49
CA ASN A 31 -18.17 35.51 0.61
C ASN A 31 -18.77 35.97 -0.74
N ILE A 32 -19.89 36.67 -0.66
CA ILE A 32 -20.65 37.17 -1.82
C ILE A 32 -20.13 38.54 -2.25
N SER A 33 -20.67 39.08 -3.35
CA SER A 33 -20.29 40.43 -3.76
C SER A 33 -20.71 41.45 -2.70
N ALA A 34 -19.91 42.51 -2.54
CA ALA A 34 -20.21 43.59 -1.60
C ALA A 34 -21.59 44.23 -1.85
N SER A 35 -22.06 44.24 -3.10
CA SER A 35 -23.40 44.68 -3.47
C SER A 35 -24.51 43.76 -2.95
N GLU A 36 -24.36 42.44 -3.07
CA GLU A 36 -25.38 41.49 -2.60
C GLU A 36 -25.44 41.45 -1.08
N HIS A 37 -24.28 41.49 -0.41
CA HIS A 37 -24.22 41.59 1.04
C HIS A 37 -24.86 42.88 1.54
N SER A 38 -24.55 44.02 0.90
CA SER A 38 -25.20 45.30 1.17
C SER A 38 -26.72 45.20 1.03
N ASN A 39 -27.24 44.52 0.00
CA ASN A 39 -28.70 44.40 -0.21
C ASN A 39 -29.37 43.53 0.86
N LEU A 40 -28.71 42.46 1.31
CA LEU A 40 -29.20 41.61 2.40
C LEU A 40 -29.30 42.40 3.71
N VAL A 41 -28.23 43.13 4.05
CA VAL A 41 -28.17 44.02 5.22
C VAL A 41 -29.26 45.10 5.13
N SER A 42 -29.52 45.69 3.95
CA SER A 42 -30.63 46.65 3.77
C SER A 42 -31.97 46.03 4.11
N HIS A 43 -32.27 44.85 3.56
CA HIS A 43 -33.56 44.20 3.73
C HIS A 43 -33.82 43.86 5.20
N ILE A 44 -32.80 43.35 5.91
CA ILE A 44 -32.92 43.07 7.35
C ILE A 44 -33.15 44.38 8.12
N PHE A 45 -32.43 45.44 7.81
CA PHE A 45 -32.64 46.74 8.43
C PHE A 45 -34.04 47.30 8.19
N GLU A 46 -34.59 47.13 6.97
CA GLU A 46 -35.94 47.57 6.64
C GLU A 46 -37.01 46.86 7.46
N PHE A 47 -36.92 45.53 7.63
CA PHE A 47 -37.82 44.77 8.49
C PHE A 47 -37.77 45.28 9.94
N LEU A 48 -36.56 45.48 10.48
CA LEU A 48 -36.38 45.95 11.86
C LEU A 48 -36.76 47.43 12.04
N ALA A 49 -36.72 48.25 10.99
CA ALA A 49 -37.05 49.68 11.05
C ALA A 49 -38.54 49.98 10.83
N ARG A 50 -39.28 49.10 10.13
CA ARG A 50 -40.69 49.30 9.76
C ARG A 50 -41.66 48.35 10.47
N ASP A 51 -41.40 47.05 10.44
CA ASP A 51 -42.38 46.00 10.74
C ASP A 51 -42.25 45.49 12.17
N ASN A 52 -42.87 46.20 13.12
CA ASN A 52 -42.93 45.83 14.55
C ASN A 52 -41.54 45.59 15.22
N GLY A 53 -40.45 45.98 14.55
CA GLY A 53 -39.09 45.76 15.01
C GLY A 53 -38.56 44.33 14.84
N ARG A 54 -39.19 43.49 14.02
CA ARG A 54 -38.85 42.05 13.88
C ARG A 54 -38.82 41.59 12.44
N ILE A 55 -38.04 40.56 12.17
CA ILE A 55 -37.98 39.89 10.87
C ILE A 55 -39.17 38.92 10.77
N PRO A 56 -39.98 38.98 9.68
CA PRO A 56 -41.08 38.05 9.48
C PRO A 56 -40.63 36.58 9.45
N GLU A 57 -41.27 35.73 10.26
CA GLU A 57 -40.90 34.32 10.40
C GLU A 57 -41.02 33.55 9.07
N ASP A 58 -42.04 33.82 8.26
CA ASP A 58 -42.20 33.21 6.93
C ASP A 58 -41.05 33.54 5.97
N TRP A 59 -40.53 34.77 6.07
CA TRP A 59 -39.37 35.16 5.27
C TRP A 59 -38.12 34.44 5.75
N PHE A 60 -37.90 34.39 7.06
CA PHE A 60 -36.76 33.70 7.67
C PHE A 60 -36.78 32.19 7.37
N ALA A 61 -37.95 31.55 7.46
CA ALA A 61 -38.18 30.15 7.12
C ALA A 61 -37.80 29.83 5.66
N ARG A 62 -38.21 30.70 4.72
CA ARG A 62 -37.83 30.57 3.31
C ARG A 62 -36.32 30.68 3.11
N GLN A 63 -35.62 31.55 3.84
CA GLN A 63 -34.17 31.63 3.73
C GLN A 63 -33.49 30.34 4.23
N LEU A 64 -33.99 29.77 5.32
CA LEU A 64 -33.49 28.50 5.87
C LEU A 64 -33.78 27.29 4.97
N SER A 65 -34.93 27.25 4.30
CA SER A 65 -35.30 26.12 3.43
C SER A 65 -34.34 25.93 2.24
N HIS A 66 -33.68 26.99 1.78
CA HIS A 66 -32.65 26.90 0.74
C HIS A 66 -31.38 26.19 1.24
N CYS A 67 -31.17 26.16 2.55
CA CYS A 67 -30.00 25.57 3.17
C CYS A 67 -30.27 24.15 3.70
N ASP A 68 -31.51 23.80 4.03
CA ASP A 68 -31.92 22.49 4.58
C ASP A 68 -31.96 21.37 3.54
N ARG A 69 -30.82 21.18 2.87
CA ARG A 69 -30.61 20.16 1.85
C ARG A 69 -29.19 19.60 2.00
N SER A 70 -29.09 18.30 2.24
CA SER A 70 -27.81 17.59 2.41
C SER A 70 -27.27 16.97 1.12
N ASP A 71 -27.95 17.14 -0.01
CA ASP A 71 -27.48 16.69 -1.32
C ASP A 71 -26.49 17.67 -1.96
N GLY A 72 -25.39 17.18 -2.50
CA GLY A 72 -24.40 18.00 -3.19
C GLY A 72 -22.98 17.49 -3.02
N ASP A 73 -22.03 18.19 -3.65
CA ASP A 73 -20.61 18.02 -3.41
C ASP A 73 -20.13 18.88 -2.22
N ILE A 74 -18.84 18.77 -1.90
CA ILE A 74 -18.21 19.48 -0.76
C ILE A 74 -18.40 21.00 -0.88
N ASP A 75 -18.29 21.56 -2.07
CA ASP A 75 -18.40 23.00 -2.30
C ASP A 75 -19.84 23.46 -2.12
N THR A 76 -20.82 22.69 -2.61
CA THR A 76 -22.25 22.93 -2.41
C THR A 76 -22.62 22.90 -0.92
N LEU A 77 -22.15 21.89 -0.19
CA LEU A 77 -22.40 21.75 1.26
C LEU A 77 -21.72 22.87 2.07
N SER A 78 -20.47 23.21 1.73
CA SER A 78 -19.73 24.30 2.38
C SER A 78 -20.42 25.65 2.19
N ASN A 79 -20.92 25.93 0.98
CA ASN A 79 -21.69 27.15 0.70
C ASN A 79 -23.01 27.20 1.49
N ARG A 80 -23.70 26.06 1.65
CA ARG A 80 -24.92 25.99 2.48
C ARG A 80 -24.61 26.20 3.96
N ILE A 81 -23.52 25.64 4.49
CA ILE A 81 -23.09 25.89 5.88
C ILE A 81 -22.79 27.38 6.09
N ALA A 82 -22.06 28.00 5.16
CA ALA A 82 -21.82 29.44 5.19
C ALA A 82 -23.13 30.24 5.22
N HIS A 83 -24.11 29.87 4.39
CA HIS A 83 -25.43 30.50 4.40
C HIS A 83 -26.16 30.33 5.74
N VAL A 84 -26.15 29.11 6.33
CA VAL A 84 -26.79 28.85 7.64
C VAL A 84 -26.14 29.67 8.74
N ARG A 85 -24.80 29.81 8.76
CA ARG A 85 -24.08 30.60 9.77
C ARG A 85 -24.51 32.06 9.82
N THR A 86 -24.79 32.67 8.67
CA THR A 86 -25.37 34.02 8.63
C THR A 86 -26.73 34.06 9.32
N TRP A 87 -27.58 33.04 9.12
CA TRP A 87 -28.89 32.95 9.77
C TRP A 87 -28.80 32.55 11.25
N THR A 88 -27.84 31.71 11.64
CA THR A 88 -27.53 31.40 13.04
C THR A 88 -27.12 32.67 13.78
N PHE A 89 -26.33 33.56 13.16
CA PHE A 89 -25.99 34.86 13.74
C PHE A 89 -27.24 35.73 13.96
N VAL A 90 -28.11 35.82 12.95
CA VAL A 90 -29.38 36.57 13.03
C VAL A 90 -30.30 35.99 14.12
N ALA A 91 -30.41 34.66 14.22
CA ALA A 91 -31.24 33.98 15.22
C ALA A 91 -30.73 34.18 16.67
N ASN A 92 -29.42 34.38 16.84
CA ASN A 92 -28.81 34.66 18.14
C ASN A 92 -28.99 36.12 18.61
N ARG A 93 -29.60 37.00 17.81
CA ARG A 93 -29.99 38.34 18.26
C ARG A 93 -31.29 38.25 19.04
N THR A 94 -31.29 38.82 20.26
CA THR A 94 -32.37 38.69 21.23
C THR A 94 -33.72 39.24 20.76
N ASP A 95 -33.72 40.32 19.96
CA ASP A 95 -34.94 41.08 19.65
C ASP A 95 -35.30 41.13 18.16
N TRP A 96 -34.63 40.34 17.31
CA TRP A 96 -34.83 40.42 15.85
C TRP A 96 -35.89 39.44 15.33
N LEU A 97 -36.22 38.41 16.10
CA LEU A 97 -37.22 37.39 15.75
C LEU A 97 -38.27 37.27 16.85
N GLU A 98 -39.44 36.75 16.52
CA GLU A 98 -40.51 36.54 17.48
C GLU A 98 -40.25 35.35 18.42
N ALA A 99 -39.72 34.25 17.89
CA ALA A 99 -39.29 33.09 18.68
C ALA A 99 -37.78 32.79 18.55
N PRO A 100 -36.88 33.58 19.17
CA PRO A 100 -35.43 33.41 19.02
C PRO A 100 -34.93 32.01 19.38
N LEU A 101 -35.41 31.42 20.47
CA LEU A 101 -34.98 30.08 20.92
C LEU A 101 -35.36 28.98 19.93
N PHE A 102 -36.55 29.07 19.32
CA PHE A 102 -36.99 28.12 18.31
C PHE A 102 -36.07 28.19 17.07
N TRP A 103 -35.81 29.41 16.58
CA TRP A 103 -34.97 29.62 15.40
C TRP A 103 -33.49 29.31 15.65
N GLN A 104 -32.98 29.54 16.86
CA GLN A 104 -31.64 29.08 17.26
C GLN A 104 -31.53 27.56 17.22
N SER A 105 -32.53 26.85 17.76
CA SER A 105 -32.55 25.38 17.68
C SER A 105 -32.63 24.89 16.24
N ARG A 106 -33.48 25.51 15.42
CA ARG A 106 -33.67 25.09 14.02
C ARG A 106 -32.44 25.35 13.14
N THR A 107 -31.80 26.51 13.29
CA THR A 107 -30.55 26.84 12.58
C THR A 107 -29.43 25.88 12.95
N ARG A 108 -29.30 25.55 14.24
CA ARG A 108 -28.33 24.56 14.73
C ARG A 108 -28.57 23.16 14.18
N GLU A 109 -29.80 22.67 14.19
CA GLU A 109 -30.16 21.36 13.63
C GLU A 109 -29.76 21.25 12.14
N ILE A 110 -30.01 22.32 11.36
CA ILE A 110 -29.63 22.36 9.95
C ILE A 110 -28.10 22.41 9.81
N GLU A 111 -27.39 23.21 10.63
CA GLU A 111 -25.92 23.30 10.59
C GLU A 111 -25.26 21.96 10.95
N ASP A 112 -25.77 21.25 11.97
CA ASP A 112 -25.29 19.94 12.38
C ASP A 112 -25.49 18.91 11.25
N LYS A 113 -26.70 18.85 10.67
CA LYS A 113 -27.02 17.97 9.53
C LYS A 113 -26.14 18.22 8.31
N LEU A 114 -25.88 19.48 7.97
CA LEU A 114 -25.00 19.85 6.87
C LEU A 114 -23.53 19.52 7.17
N SER A 115 -23.10 19.71 8.42
CA SER A 115 -21.74 19.41 8.87
C SER A 115 -21.47 17.91 8.85
N ASP A 116 -22.44 17.09 9.25
CA ASP A 116 -22.36 15.63 9.17
C ASP A 116 -22.28 15.16 7.71
N ALA A 117 -23.15 15.68 6.84
CA ALA A 117 -23.11 15.37 5.41
C ALA A 117 -21.77 15.80 4.77
N LEU A 118 -21.24 16.96 5.15
CA LEU A 118 -19.92 17.42 4.70
C LEU A 118 -18.81 16.49 5.21
N HIS A 119 -18.87 16.06 6.47
CA HIS A 119 -17.90 15.15 7.07
C HIS A 119 -17.92 13.79 6.37
N GLU A 120 -19.10 13.25 6.07
CA GLU A 120 -19.25 12.03 5.30
C GLU A 120 -18.63 12.17 3.91
N ARG A 121 -18.90 13.28 3.20
CA ARG A 121 -18.31 13.56 1.88
C ARG A 121 -16.80 13.78 1.93
N LEU A 122 -16.28 14.43 2.96
CA LEU A 122 -14.84 14.58 3.18
C LEU A 122 -14.20 13.21 3.43
N THR A 123 -14.81 12.37 4.26
CA THR A 123 -14.36 11.01 4.57
C THR A 123 -14.38 10.14 3.31
N GLN A 124 -15.47 10.16 2.56
CA GLN A 124 -15.57 9.50 1.25
C GLN A 124 -14.52 10.03 0.28
N ARG A 125 -14.26 11.35 0.20
CA ARG A 125 -13.19 11.92 -0.64
C ARG A 125 -11.79 11.50 -0.17
N PHE A 126 -11.56 11.31 1.13
CA PHE A 126 -10.29 10.76 1.63
C PHE A 126 -10.15 9.27 1.30
N ILE A 127 -11.23 8.50 1.35
CA ILE A 127 -11.27 7.10 0.95
C ILE A 127 -11.07 7.00 -0.57
N ASP A 128 -11.80 7.75 -1.38
CA ASP A 128 -11.68 7.77 -2.84
C ASP A 128 -10.35 8.35 -3.30
N ARG A 129 -9.78 9.34 -2.59
CA ARG A 129 -8.40 9.81 -2.84
C ARG A 129 -7.39 8.73 -2.46
N ARG A 130 -7.58 7.99 -1.36
CA ARG A 130 -6.72 6.86 -1.00
C ARG A 130 -6.84 5.71 -2.01
N THR A 131 -8.05 5.38 -2.47
CA THR A 131 -8.33 4.31 -3.45
C THR A 131 -7.86 4.69 -4.86
N SER A 132 -8.06 5.94 -5.29
CA SER A 132 -7.57 6.44 -6.58
C SER A 132 -6.05 6.65 -6.57
N VAL A 133 -5.44 7.12 -5.47
CA VAL A 133 -3.98 7.16 -5.34
C VAL A 133 -3.40 5.76 -5.21
N LEU A 134 -4.06 4.80 -4.54
CA LEU A 134 -3.68 3.39 -4.54
C LEU A 134 -3.75 2.78 -5.94
N MET A 135 -4.82 3.00 -6.70
CA MET A 135 -4.96 2.51 -8.08
C MET A 135 -3.97 3.19 -9.04
N ARG A 136 -3.70 4.48 -8.86
CA ARG A 136 -2.75 5.25 -9.68
C ARG A 136 -1.29 4.95 -9.30
N ARG A 137 -0.98 4.61 -8.03
CA ARG A 137 0.33 4.10 -7.55
C ARG A 137 0.53 2.61 -7.79
N LEU A 138 -0.53 1.82 -7.96
CA LEU A 138 -0.41 0.50 -8.57
C LEU A 138 -0.06 0.62 -10.06
N ALA A 139 -0.57 1.66 -10.74
CA ALA A 139 -0.29 1.92 -12.15
C ALA A 139 1.03 2.68 -12.41
N GLN A 140 1.52 3.47 -11.45
CA GLN A 140 2.84 4.14 -11.48
C GLN A 140 3.71 3.59 -10.36
N LYS A 141 4.74 2.84 -10.75
CA LYS A 141 5.84 2.31 -9.93
C LYS A 141 6.49 3.37 -9.00
N GLU A 142 5.87 3.70 -7.87
CA GLU A 142 6.60 4.24 -6.72
C GLU A 142 6.96 3.04 -5.83
N GLU A 143 8.23 2.67 -5.85
CA GLU A 143 8.81 1.66 -4.97
C GLU A 143 8.62 2.11 -3.52
N LEU A 144 7.95 1.27 -2.71
CA LEU A 144 8.03 1.41 -1.26
C LEU A 144 9.51 1.42 -0.87
N MET A 145 9.94 2.33 0.01
CA MET A 145 11.32 2.35 0.46
C MET A 145 11.53 1.21 1.45
N SER A 146 11.88 0.04 0.90
CA SER A 146 12.38 -1.09 1.65
C SER A 146 13.89 -1.10 1.61
N THR A 147 14.53 -1.10 2.78
CA THR A 147 15.98 -1.26 2.90
C THR A 147 16.29 -2.64 3.48
N VAL A 148 17.25 -3.32 2.87
CA VAL A 148 17.77 -4.59 3.33
C VAL A 148 19.21 -4.38 3.78
N GLU A 149 19.51 -4.72 5.02
CA GLU A 149 20.87 -4.68 5.54
C GLU A 149 21.69 -5.89 5.05
N GLU A 150 23.01 -5.80 5.13
CA GLU A 150 23.93 -6.88 4.72
C GLU A 150 23.68 -8.20 5.44
N ASP A 151 23.17 -8.14 6.68
CA ASP A 151 22.84 -9.30 7.50
C ASP A 151 21.48 -9.93 7.14
N GLY A 152 20.75 -9.32 6.19
CA GLY A 152 19.43 -9.73 5.74
C GLY A 152 18.27 -9.13 6.54
N ALA A 153 18.49 -8.18 7.46
CA ALA A 153 17.42 -7.45 8.13
C ALA A 153 16.62 -6.60 7.14
N LEU A 154 15.30 -6.78 7.10
CA LEU A 154 14.39 -6.06 6.23
C LEU A 154 13.65 -4.98 7.01
N HIS A 155 13.79 -3.76 6.55
CA HIS A 155 13.03 -2.61 7.03
C HIS A 155 12.11 -2.10 5.93
N VAL A 156 10.87 -1.75 6.28
CA VAL A 156 9.90 -1.15 5.37
C VAL A 156 9.45 0.17 5.98
N GLU A 157 9.66 1.29 5.27
CA GLU A 157 9.34 2.63 5.78
C GLU A 157 10.03 2.94 7.13
N GLY A 158 11.23 2.38 7.34
CA GLY A 158 12.03 2.55 8.56
C GLY A 158 11.64 1.67 9.75
N GLU A 159 10.61 0.83 9.62
CA GLU A 159 10.21 -0.13 10.65
C GLU A 159 10.83 -1.51 10.36
N TYR A 160 11.39 -2.16 11.39
CA TYR A 160 11.91 -3.52 11.27
C TYR A 160 10.78 -4.52 11.13
N VAL A 161 10.83 -5.34 10.08
CA VAL A 161 9.74 -6.28 9.75
C VAL A 161 10.18 -7.74 9.92
N GLY A 162 11.47 -8.03 9.78
CA GLY A 162 11.99 -9.38 9.86
C GLY A 162 13.32 -9.55 9.14
N ARG A 163 13.66 -10.79 8.79
CA ARG A 163 14.95 -11.13 8.19
C ARG A 163 14.81 -12.11 7.04
N ILE A 164 15.57 -11.91 5.97
CA ILE A 164 15.63 -12.80 4.81
C ILE A 164 16.93 -13.61 4.84
N LYS A 165 16.81 -14.94 4.96
CA LYS A 165 17.93 -15.90 4.88
C LYS A 165 17.80 -16.73 3.61
N GLY A 166 18.76 -16.60 2.68
CA GLY A 166 18.63 -17.20 1.35
C GLY A 166 17.39 -16.67 0.64
N PHE A 167 16.42 -17.56 0.38
CA PHE A 167 15.11 -17.26 -0.19
C PHE A 167 13.93 -17.44 0.80
N HIS A 168 14.23 -17.46 2.11
CA HIS A 168 13.24 -17.62 3.17
C HIS A 168 13.11 -16.34 3.99
N PHE A 169 11.88 -15.90 4.25
CA PHE A 169 11.59 -14.74 5.07
C PHE A 169 11.08 -15.15 6.46
N ILE A 170 11.76 -14.65 7.48
CA ILE A 170 11.45 -14.87 8.89
C ILE A 170 10.84 -13.56 9.43
N PRO A 171 9.50 -13.48 9.60
CA PRO A 171 8.85 -12.28 10.13
C PRO A 171 9.15 -12.07 11.61
N ASP A 172 9.21 -10.82 12.04
CA ASP A 172 9.22 -10.48 13.46
C ASP A 172 7.78 -10.38 14.01
N GLY A 173 7.58 -10.94 15.21
CA GLY A 173 6.25 -11.19 15.77
C GLY A 173 5.58 -9.97 16.36
N ALA A 174 4.94 -9.13 15.54
CA ALA A 174 4.09 -8.03 16.01
C ALA A 174 2.58 -8.36 15.87
N ASP A 175 1.97 -8.86 16.95
CA ASP A 175 0.54 -9.11 17.06
C ASP A 175 -0.24 -7.82 17.39
N GLY A 176 -0.75 -7.14 16.36
CA GLY A 176 -1.60 -5.96 16.50
C GLY A 176 -2.43 -5.65 15.24
N ALA A 177 -3.51 -4.87 15.38
CA ALA A 177 -4.42 -4.51 14.29
C ALA A 177 -3.75 -3.70 13.14
N THR A 178 -2.63 -3.03 13.43
CA THR A 178 -1.71 -2.40 12.47
C THR A 178 -0.93 -3.43 11.62
N GLY A 179 -0.88 -4.69 12.04
CA GLY A 179 -0.10 -5.75 11.41
C GLY A 179 -0.67 -6.28 10.09
N LYS A 180 -1.96 -6.07 9.77
CA LYS A 180 -2.52 -6.57 8.49
C LYS A 180 -2.04 -5.78 7.28
N THR A 181 -1.99 -4.44 7.40
CA THR A 181 -1.52 -3.56 6.34
C THR A 181 0.00 -3.60 6.21
N LEU A 182 0.70 -3.71 7.35
CA LEU A 182 2.15 -3.92 7.39
C LEU A 182 2.50 -5.26 6.70
N LYS A 183 1.85 -6.37 7.07
CA LYS A 183 2.06 -7.69 6.44
C LYS A 183 1.93 -7.68 4.91
N ALA A 184 0.94 -6.97 4.36
CA ALA A 184 0.77 -6.90 2.90
C ALA A 184 1.88 -6.08 2.22
N ALA A 185 2.31 -4.96 2.82
CA ALA A 185 3.43 -4.17 2.31
C ALA A 185 4.77 -4.92 2.45
N SER A 186 4.96 -5.64 3.55
CA SER A 186 6.09 -6.53 3.80
C SER A 186 6.22 -7.61 2.75
N LEU A 187 5.12 -8.30 2.39
CA LEU A 187 5.15 -9.37 1.39
C LEU A 187 5.63 -8.89 0.01
N LYS A 188 5.25 -7.66 -0.40
CA LYS A 188 5.71 -7.08 -1.67
C LYS A 188 7.20 -6.74 -1.64
N ALA A 189 7.67 -6.15 -0.54
CA ALA A 189 9.09 -5.84 -0.35
C ALA A 189 9.94 -7.11 -0.33
N VAL A 190 9.49 -8.14 0.39
CA VAL A 190 10.15 -9.45 0.42
C VAL A 190 10.18 -10.07 -0.98
N ALA A 191 9.11 -9.98 -1.77
CA ALA A 191 9.06 -10.57 -3.10
C ALA A 191 10.07 -9.89 -4.05
N SER A 192 10.17 -8.55 -3.96
CA SER A 192 11.15 -7.77 -4.72
C SER A 192 12.59 -8.15 -4.34
N GLU A 193 12.88 -8.27 -3.05
CA GLU A 193 14.21 -8.66 -2.56
C GLU A 193 14.56 -10.10 -2.94
N ILE A 194 13.61 -11.04 -2.81
CA ILE A 194 13.80 -12.43 -3.23
C ILE A 194 14.11 -12.49 -4.73
N SER A 195 13.42 -11.69 -5.55
CA SER A 195 13.71 -11.57 -6.99
C SER A 195 15.13 -11.03 -7.24
N ALA A 196 15.54 -9.96 -6.54
CA ALA A 196 16.89 -9.41 -6.65
C ALA A 196 17.97 -10.44 -6.26
N ARG A 197 17.73 -11.21 -5.19
CA ARG A 197 18.61 -12.33 -4.78
C ARG A 197 18.64 -13.44 -5.82
N ALA A 198 17.50 -13.78 -6.41
CA ALA A 198 17.42 -14.82 -7.44
C ALA A 198 18.26 -14.44 -8.67
N GLN A 199 18.18 -13.18 -9.10
CA GLN A 199 19.02 -12.65 -10.18
C GLN A 199 20.51 -12.63 -9.79
N THR A 200 20.82 -12.24 -8.56
CA THR A 200 22.20 -12.28 -8.03
C THR A 200 22.77 -13.69 -8.05
N VAL A 201 22.00 -14.68 -7.57
CA VAL A 201 22.39 -16.10 -7.61
C VAL A 201 22.53 -16.57 -9.05
N ALA A 202 21.60 -16.23 -9.94
CA ALA A 202 21.65 -16.59 -11.35
C ALA A 202 22.94 -16.09 -12.04
N ALA A 203 23.43 -14.90 -11.64
CA ALA A 203 24.64 -14.29 -12.19
C ALA A 203 25.94 -14.63 -11.42
N CYS A 204 25.86 -15.21 -10.22
CA CYS A 204 27.06 -15.41 -9.38
C CYS A 204 28.05 -16.41 -10.00
N PRO A 205 29.36 -16.22 -9.79
CA PRO A 205 30.40 -17.17 -10.22
C PRO A 205 30.39 -18.44 -9.35
N ASP A 206 30.99 -19.53 -9.85
CA ASP A 206 31.02 -20.83 -9.15
C ASP A 206 31.64 -20.78 -7.73
N PRO A 207 32.68 -19.97 -7.42
CA PRO A 207 33.25 -19.87 -6.07
C PRO A 207 32.31 -19.30 -5.00
N ASP A 208 31.25 -18.59 -5.38
CA ASP A 208 30.27 -18.04 -4.44
C ASP A 208 29.25 -19.10 -3.98
N LEU A 209 29.27 -20.28 -4.62
CA LEU A 209 28.44 -21.42 -4.30
C LEU A 209 29.30 -22.53 -3.71
N SER A 210 28.81 -23.14 -2.63
CA SER A 210 29.48 -24.27 -2.00
C SER A 210 28.52 -25.43 -1.78
N LEU A 211 29.01 -26.66 -1.96
CA LEU A 211 28.27 -27.88 -1.66
C LEU A 211 28.74 -28.43 -0.32
N THR A 212 27.82 -28.58 0.63
CA THR A 212 28.10 -29.14 1.95
C THR A 212 28.08 -30.66 1.92
N ARG A 213 28.68 -31.29 2.94
CA ARG A 213 28.64 -32.76 3.12
C ARG A 213 27.24 -33.33 3.35
N LEU A 214 26.29 -32.47 3.74
CA LEU A 214 24.87 -32.84 3.91
C LEU A 214 24.08 -32.72 2.59
N GLY A 215 24.75 -32.45 1.46
CA GLY A 215 24.11 -32.29 0.16
C GLY A 215 23.32 -30.99 0.03
N GLN A 216 23.70 -29.93 0.76
CA GLN A 216 23.09 -28.60 0.61
C GLN A 216 24.00 -27.67 -0.19
N ILE A 217 23.41 -26.89 -1.10
CA ILE A 217 24.08 -25.80 -1.79
C ILE A 217 23.88 -24.52 -0.98
N VAL A 218 24.98 -23.86 -0.64
CA VAL A 218 25.02 -22.66 0.21
C VAL A 218 25.53 -21.46 -0.60
N TRP A 219 24.84 -20.34 -0.45
CA TRP A 219 25.19 -19.02 -0.99
C TRP A 219 25.16 -17.99 0.14
N GLN A 220 26.20 -17.16 0.27
CA GLN A 220 26.32 -16.14 1.33
C GLN A 220 25.96 -16.67 2.75
N SER A 221 26.49 -17.84 3.10
CA SER A 221 26.24 -18.52 4.39
C SER A 221 24.79 -19.01 4.64
N ALA A 222 23.91 -18.95 3.64
CA ALA A 222 22.55 -19.48 3.72
C ALA A 222 22.36 -20.68 2.77
N PRO A 223 21.75 -21.80 3.23
CA PRO A 223 21.40 -22.90 2.36
C PRO A 223 20.24 -22.48 1.44
N ILE A 224 20.43 -22.62 0.12
CA ILE A 224 19.46 -22.22 -0.90
C ILE A 224 18.90 -23.41 -1.69
N ALA A 225 19.54 -24.57 -1.64
CA ALA A 225 19.02 -25.80 -2.23
C ALA A 225 19.57 -27.04 -1.51
N LYS A 226 18.89 -28.18 -1.72
CA LYS A 226 19.34 -29.51 -1.30
C LYS A 226 19.36 -30.48 -2.48
N LEU A 227 20.24 -31.46 -2.40
CA LEU A 227 20.32 -32.58 -3.34
C LEU A 227 19.37 -33.69 -2.89
N GLU A 228 18.66 -34.27 -3.85
CA GLU A 228 17.86 -35.47 -3.70
C GLU A 228 18.25 -36.52 -4.75
N ALA A 229 17.81 -37.76 -4.54
CA ALA A 229 18.02 -38.84 -5.49
C ALA A 229 17.47 -38.44 -6.87
N GLY A 230 18.33 -38.51 -7.88
CA GLY A 230 17.98 -38.23 -9.26
C GLY A 230 17.90 -39.49 -10.11
N GLN A 231 18.14 -39.36 -11.42
CA GLN A 231 18.02 -40.47 -12.37
C GLN A 231 19.16 -41.50 -12.25
N SER A 232 20.37 -41.03 -11.89
CA SER A 232 21.52 -41.87 -11.60
C SER A 232 22.35 -41.26 -10.47
N LEU A 233 23.29 -42.03 -9.91
CA LEU A 233 24.16 -41.59 -8.81
C LEU A 233 24.94 -40.30 -9.15
N LEU A 234 25.34 -40.13 -10.41
CA LEU A 234 26.09 -38.95 -10.90
C LEU A 234 25.18 -37.82 -11.39
N LYS A 235 23.85 -38.02 -11.38
CA LYS A 235 22.85 -37.04 -11.82
C LYS A 235 21.81 -36.79 -10.72
N PRO A 236 22.22 -36.31 -9.53
CA PRO A 236 21.30 -35.95 -8.45
C PRO A 236 20.36 -34.81 -8.87
N ARG A 237 19.17 -34.78 -8.26
CA ARG A 237 18.19 -33.72 -8.48
C ARG A 237 18.40 -32.59 -7.46
N ILE A 238 18.20 -31.35 -7.90
CA ILE A 238 18.23 -30.17 -7.03
C ILE A 238 16.80 -29.80 -6.62
N ILE A 239 16.59 -29.59 -5.33
CA ILE A 239 15.37 -29.01 -4.76
C ILE A 239 15.73 -27.68 -4.09
N ILE A 240 15.19 -26.59 -4.64
CA ILE A 240 15.38 -25.24 -4.09
C ILE A 240 14.64 -25.10 -2.76
N ILE A 241 15.33 -24.52 -1.78
CA ILE A 241 14.80 -24.15 -0.46
C ILE A 241 14.38 -22.69 -0.53
N ALA A 242 13.09 -22.43 -0.68
CA ALA A 242 12.53 -21.09 -0.82
C ALA A 242 11.06 -21.05 -0.37
N ASP A 243 10.59 -19.86 -0.02
CA ASP A 243 9.18 -19.58 0.22
C ASP A 243 8.38 -19.42 -1.07
N ASP A 244 7.06 -19.32 -0.94
CA ASP A 244 6.07 -19.14 -2.02
C ASP A 244 6.31 -17.90 -2.91
N GLN A 245 7.24 -17.02 -2.52
CA GLN A 245 7.56 -15.81 -3.25
C GLN A 245 8.53 -16.07 -4.41
N LEU A 246 9.34 -17.13 -4.34
CA LEU A 246 10.24 -17.50 -5.43
C LEU A 246 9.50 -18.38 -6.46
N THR A 247 8.96 -17.74 -7.51
CA THR A 247 8.10 -18.39 -8.50
C THR A 247 8.47 -18.02 -9.93
N GLY A 248 7.90 -18.75 -10.89
CA GLY A 248 8.04 -18.47 -12.32
C GLY A 248 9.49 -18.38 -12.78
N THR A 249 9.79 -17.34 -13.56
CA THR A 249 11.10 -17.14 -14.20
C THR A 249 12.24 -17.06 -13.20
N ASP A 250 12.06 -16.43 -12.04
CA ASP A 250 13.11 -16.30 -11.03
C ASP A 250 13.53 -17.67 -10.46
N ARG A 251 12.56 -18.55 -10.24
CA ARG A 251 12.84 -19.92 -9.80
C ARG A 251 13.57 -20.72 -10.88
N GLU A 252 13.18 -20.55 -12.14
CA GLU A 252 13.80 -21.24 -13.28
C GLU A 252 15.26 -20.84 -13.50
N VAL A 253 15.58 -19.54 -13.42
CA VAL A 253 16.97 -19.08 -13.59
C VAL A 253 17.88 -19.55 -12.45
N VAL A 254 17.36 -19.56 -11.21
CA VAL A 254 18.09 -20.13 -10.06
C VAL A 254 18.29 -21.63 -10.28
N GLN A 255 17.25 -22.38 -10.65
CA GLN A 255 17.35 -23.81 -10.91
C GLN A 255 18.43 -24.11 -11.96
N ALA A 256 18.37 -23.47 -13.12
CA ALA A 256 19.33 -23.66 -14.20
C ALA A 256 20.77 -23.32 -13.77
N ARG A 257 20.94 -22.26 -12.98
CA ARG A 257 22.25 -21.87 -12.46
C ARG A 257 22.84 -22.90 -11.50
N LEU A 258 22.02 -23.41 -10.59
CA LEU A 258 22.43 -24.43 -9.61
C LEU A 258 22.72 -25.77 -10.29
N GLU A 259 21.93 -26.16 -11.30
CA GLU A 259 22.18 -27.37 -12.10
C GLU A 259 23.51 -27.27 -12.84
N LYS A 260 23.83 -26.11 -13.42
CA LYS A 260 25.11 -25.87 -14.09
C LYS A 260 26.29 -25.95 -13.12
N PHE A 261 26.16 -25.35 -11.93
CA PHE A 261 27.17 -25.45 -10.87
C PHE A 261 27.40 -26.90 -10.47
N LEU A 262 26.32 -27.64 -10.17
CA LEU A 262 26.39 -29.02 -9.72
C LEU A 262 26.98 -29.94 -10.79
N GLY A 263 26.54 -29.79 -12.05
CA GLY A 263 27.06 -30.56 -13.16
C GLY A 263 28.56 -30.37 -13.35
N ARG A 264 29.05 -29.12 -13.27
CA ARG A 264 30.49 -28.83 -13.32
C ARG A 264 31.24 -29.39 -12.12
N HIS A 265 30.66 -29.26 -10.92
CA HIS A 265 31.25 -29.79 -9.70
C HIS A 265 31.44 -31.31 -9.79
N ILE A 266 30.40 -32.03 -10.20
CA ILE A 266 30.43 -33.49 -10.40
C ILE A 266 31.41 -33.85 -11.52
N ALA A 267 31.38 -33.14 -12.65
CA ALA A 267 32.31 -33.39 -13.75
C ALA A 267 33.78 -33.24 -13.34
N ASN A 268 34.09 -32.26 -12.51
CA ASN A 268 35.46 -32.03 -12.03
C ASN A 268 35.94 -33.11 -11.06
N ILE A 269 35.07 -33.62 -10.17
CA ILE A 269 35.47 -34.60 -9.15
C ILE A 269 35.35 -36.06 -9.63
N ALA A 270 34.43 -36.33 -10.56
CA ALA A 270 34.03 -37.67 -10.97
C ALA A 270 34.20 -37.89 -12.49
N GLU A 271 35.05 -37.11 -13.16
CA GLU A 271 35.36 -37.25 -14.60
C GLU A 271 35.58 -38.71 -15.02
N PRO A 272 36.39 -39.53 -14.31
CA PRO A 272 36.61 -40.92 -14.72
C PRO A 272 35.34 -41.78 -14.66
N LEU A 273 34.47 -41.53 -13.68
CA LEU A 273 33.21 -42.25 -13.52
C LEU A 273 32.22 -41.86 -14.62
N ILE A 274 32.21 -40.60 -15.04
CA ILE A 274 31.37 -40.14 -16.15
C ILE A 274 31.79 -40.82 -17.46
N LYS A 275 33.09 -40.89 -17.75
CA LYS A 275 33.60 -41.62 -18.93
C LYS A 275 33.24 -43.10 -18.91
N LEU A 276 33.24 -43.72 -17.72
CA LEU A 276 32.77 -45.10 -17.55
C LEU A 276 31.25 -45.23 -17.78
N GLU A 277 30.45 -44.23 -17.39
CA GLU A 277 28.99 -44.18 -17.66
C GLU A 277 28.70 -44.11 -19.16
N GLU A 278 29.42 -43.26 -19.90
CA GLU A 278 29.31 -43.11 -21.36
C GLU A 278 29.68 -44.42 -22.07
N GLY A 279 30.73 -45.08 -21.58
CA GLY A 279 31.12 -46.43 -22.00
C GLY A 279 31.53 -46.53 -23.46
N GLU A 280 32.11 -45.45 -24.02
CA GLU A 280 32.67 -45.44 -25.37
C GLU A 280 33.76 -46.52 -25.49
N GLY A 281 33.62 -47.39 -26.49
CA GLY A 281 34.57 -48.49 -26.74
C GLY A 281 34.48 -49.67 -25.76
N LEU A 282 33.58 -49.65 -24.77
CA LEU A 282 33.40 -50.77 -23.83
C LEU A 282 32.37 -51.78 -24.34
N ALA A 283 32.74 -53.07 -24.36
CA ALA A 283 31.89 -54.17 -24.79
C ALA A 283 32.07 -55.41 -23.88
N GLY A 284 31.00 -56.20 -23.74
CA GLY A 284 31.04 -57.43 -22.95
C GLY A 284 31.47 -57.21 -21.49
N THR A 285 32.48 -57.97 -21.05
CA THR A 285 32.97 -57.96 -19.66
C THR A 285 33.47 -56.59 -19.20
N SER A 286 34.09 -55.79 -20.08
CA SER A 286 34.58 -54.46 -19.70
C SER A 286 33.44 -53.48 -19.39
N ARG A 287 32.32 -53.60 -20.12
CA ARG A 287 31.11 -52.80 -19.85
C ARG A 287 30.43 -53.22 -18.55
N GLY A 288 30.39 -54.53 -18.25
CA GLY A 288 29.88 -55.03 -16.98
C GLY A 288 30.70 -54.57 -15.77
N LEU A 289 32.03 -54.57 -15.90
CA LEU A 289 32.92 -54.08 -14.86
C LEU A 289 32.79 -52.57 -14.64
N ALA A 290 32.68 -51.78 -15.72
CA ALA A 290 32.42 -50.34 -15.65
C ALA A 290 31.11 -50.02 -14.93
N PHE A 291 30.04 -50.77 -15.21
CA PHE A 291 28.77 -50.63 -14.51
C PHE A 291 28.89 -50.89 -13.00
N ARG A 292 29.57 -51.97 -12.60
CA ARG A 292 29.81 -52.28 -11.17
C ARG A 292 30.66 -51.23 -10.47
N LEU A 293 31.66 -50.67 -11.16
CA LEU A 293 32.46 -49.57 -10.63
C LEU A 293 31.62 -48.31 -10.44
N LEU A 294 30.72 -48.00 -11.38
CA LEU A 294 29.83 -46.85 -11.27
C LEU A 294 28.86 -46.98 -10.09
N GLU A 295 28.25 -48.15 -9.92
CA GLU A 295 27.34 -48.46 -8.79
C GLU A 295 28.02 -48.36 -7.42
N THR A 296 29.34 -48.52 -7.37
CA THR A 296 30.14 -48.46 -6.15
C THR A 296 30.96 -47.16 -6.03
N LEU A 297 30.61 -46.13 -6.82
CA LEU A 297 31.30 -44.84 -6.84
C LEU A 297 32.82 -44.95 -7.03
N GLY A 298 33.25 -45.94 -7.81
CA GLY A 298 34.65 -46.21 -8.14
C GLY A 298 35.37 -47.15 -7.19
N VAL A 299 34.73 -47.66 -6.13
CA VAL A 299 35.37 -48.51 -5.11
C VAL A 299 34.82 -49.93 -5.14
N LEU A 300 35.52 -50.82 -5.83
CA LEU A 300 35.11 -52.22 -5.96
C LEU A 300 36.16 -53.18 -5.35
N PRO A 301 35.76 -54.10 -4.46
CA PRO A 301 36.67 -55.11 -3.91
C PRO A 301 37.25 -56.02 -4.99
N ARG A 302 38.57 -56.18 -5.00
CA ARG A 302 39.29 -56.86 -6.08
C ARG A 302 38.98 -58.35 -6.18
N ASP A 303 38.72 -58.99 -5.05
CA ASP A 303 38.33 -60.40 -4.93
C ASP A 303 37.01 -60.69 -5.69
N GLN A 304 36.09 -59.73 -5.74
CA GLN A 304 34.80 -59.89 -6.42
C GLN A 304 34.85 -59.75 -7.94
N VAL A 305 35.98 -59.31 -8.50
CA VAL A 305 36.14 -59.04 -9.95
C VAL A 305 37.40 -59.66 -10.54
N VAL A 306 38.13 -60.48 -9.78
CA VAL A 306 39.46 -60.96 -10.19
C VAL A 306 39.45 -61.73 -11.50
N GLN A 307 38.39 -62.51 -11.77
CA GLN A 307 38.27 -63.30 -13.00
C GLN A 307 37.89 -62.42 -14.20
N GLU A 308 36.97 -61.48 -14.00
CA GLU A 308 36.55 -60.50 -15.00
C GLU A 308 37.74 -59.64 -15.44
N VAL A 309 38.51 -59.12 -14.48
CA VAL A 309 39.72 -58.31 -14.75
C VAL A 309 40.78 -59.11 -15.50
N LYS A 310 40.99 -60.39 -15.16
CA LYS A 310 41.94 -61.26 -15.88
C LYS A 310 41.52 -61.56 -17.32
N SER A 311 40.23 -61.51 -17.61
CA SER A 311 39.68 -61.78 -18.94
C SER A 311 39.71 -60.57 -19.88
N LEU A 312 40.05 -59.39 -19.37
CA LEU A 312 40.20 -58.19 -20.20
C LEU A 312 41.47 -58.31 -21.06
N THR A 313 41.30 -58.17 -22.37
CA THR A 313 42.41 -58.04 -23.32
C THR A 313 43.13 -56.71 -23.09
N GLN A 314 44.47 -56.75 -23.01
CA GLN A 314 45.35 -55.58 -22.89
C GLN A 314 45.33 -54.70 -24.14
#